data_AF-A0AAD6GDW2-F1
#
_entry.id   AF-A0AAD6GDW2-F1
#
_cell.length_a   1.000
_cell.length_b   1.000
_cell.length_c   1.000
_cell.angle_alpha   90.00
_cell.angle_beta   90.00
_cell.angle_gamma   90.00
#
_symmetry.space_group_name_H-M   'P 1'
#
loop_
_entity.id
_entity.type
_entity.pdbx_description
1 polymer ?
#
loop_
_entity_poly.entity_id
_entity_poly.type
_entity_poly.pdbx_seq_one_letter_code
_entity_poly.pdbx_strand_id
1 'polypeptide(L)'
;MKRVSRLLGFLRASPFQRRPSPARQFPPGPLIDSMDKMEEEKLAWYSKDNFFPVKIGDVFHSKYQVVGKLGYGGYSTRFKVNPFHDCASLGERELSNRYREHVYVTLKLYELDSAHAEREIEVYEHLKRLKSCHAGTVLVRTVLDKFQLRSTDGSHFYQCLIHPPLGMSLFELRNRCPRKVFPENLLKPTLIHILLALDFLHAEAHVIHTDLQEKNIMLNIEDESILVDFEEAEISNPSPHKVVGDRAIYYTRKMSIPKSMDAPYSQTSARLALGRSQAHIVMMYNHSCTGLRRYYFACPGMKR
;
A
#
# COMPACT_ATOMS: atom_id res chain seq x y z
N MET A 1 7.61 64.68 11.33
CA MET A 1 6.44 63.90 11.83
C MET A 1 6.23 62.68 10.92
N LYS A 2 5.71 61.55 11.43
CA LYS A 2 4.97 60.45 10.72
C LYS A 2 5.55 59.87 9.39
N ARG A 3 5.48 58.56 9.10
CA ARG A 3 5.37 57.33 9.91
C ARG A 3 5.68 56.12 9.01
N VAL A 4 6.36 55.12 9.58
CA VAL A 4 6.39 53.69 9.25
C VAL A 4 5.35 53.14 8.24
N SER A 5 5.81 52.37 7.25
CA SER A 5 5.34 50.97 7.04
C SER A 5 6.29 50.15 6.13
N ARG A 6 6.42 48.85 6.44
CA ARG A 6 7.05 47.83 5.59
C ARG A 6 5.94 47.15 4.79
N LEU A 7 6.10 46.93 3.47
CA LEU A 7 5.27 45.93 2.79
C LEU A 7 5.83 44.54 3.08
N LEU A 8 5.25 43.88 4.09
CA LEU A 8 5.29 42.43 4.19
C LEU A 8 4.37 41.84 3.12
N GLY A 9 4.94 41.03 2.23
CA GLY A 9 4.17 40.33 1.21
C GLY A 9 3.27 39.26 1.82
N PHE A 10 2.00 39.60 2.07
CA PHE A 10 0.98 38.62 2.46
C PHE A 10 0.73 37.66 1.30
N LEU A 11 1.34 36.48 1.36
CA LEU A 11 0.93 35.33 0.55
C LEU A 11 -0.55 35.06 0.83
N ARG A 12 -1.42 35.33 -0.15
CA ARG A 12 -2.84 34.98 -0.08
C ARG A 12 -2.98 33.46 -0.06
N ALA A 13 -3.13 32.89 1.12
CA ALA A 13 -3.57 31.50 1.28
C ALA A 13 -4.91 31.30 0.53
N SER A 14 -5.07 30.16 -0.14
CA SER A 14 -6.29 29.87 -0.88
C SER A 14 -7.46 29.71 0.10
N PRO A 15 -8.61 30.38 -0.12
CA PRO A 15 -9.76 30.29 0.78
C PRO A 15 -10.41 28.89 0.82
N PHE A 16 -9.94 27.93 0.01
CA PHE A 16 -10.45 26.57 -0.09
C PHE A 16 -9.54 25.50 0.56
N GLN A 17 -8.59 25.88 1.41
CA GLN A 17 -7.84 24.93 2.25
C GLN A 17 -8.77 24.28 3.30
N ARG A 18 -9.33 23.12 2.96
CA ARG A 18 -10.16 22.28 3.86
C ARG A 18 -9.38 22.00 5.16
N ARG A 19 -9.97 22.31 6.32
CA ARG A 19 -9.40 21.94 7.63
C ARG A 19 -9.15 20.42 7.68
N PRO A 20 -8.05 19.97 8.29
CA PRO A 20 -7.81 18.56 8.56
C PRO A 20 -9.04 17.83 9.11
N SER A 21 -9.34 16.64 8.58
CA SER A 21 -10.11 15.65 9.32
C SER A 21 -9.37 15.35 10.63
N PRO A 22 -10.06 15.22 11.78
CA PRO A 22 -9.46 14.65 12.98
C PRO A 22 -8.88 13.27 12.70
N ALA A 23 -7.77 12.93 13.34
CA ALA A 23 -7.26 11.56 13.36
C ALA A 23 -8.31 10.63 13.99
N ARG A 24 -8.57 9.47 13.37
CA ARG A 24 -9.44 8.44 13.94
C ARG A 24 -8.81 7.88 15.22
N GLN A 25 -9.66 7.38 16.12
CA GLN A 25 -9.23 6.68 17.33
C GLN A 25 -9.48 5.19 17.14
N PHE A 26 -8.50 4.37 17.52
CA PHE A 26 -8.56 2.92 17.49
C PHE A 26 -8.46 2.42 18.94
N PRO A 27 -9.38 1.54 19.41
CA PRO A 27 -9.26 0.98 20.75
C PRO A 27 -8.04 0.05 20.84
N PRO A 28 -7.47 -0.16 22.04
CA PRO A 28 -6.45 -1.19 22.24
C PRO A 28 -7.06 -2.58 21.99
N GLY A 29 -6.40 -3.39 21.17
CA GLY A 29 -6.80 -4.78 20.94
C GLY A 29 -6.43 -5.70 22.12
N PRO A 30 -6.82 -6.99 22.06
CA PRO A 30 -6.41 -7.98 23.05
C PRO A 30 -4.89 -8.00 23.25
N LEU A 31 -4.44 -8.16 24.49
CA LEU A 31 -3.04 -8.33 24.84
C LEU A 31 -2.63 -9.81 24.79
N ILE A 32 -1.43 -10.07 24.28
CA ILE A 32 -0.77 -11.38 24.18
C ILE A 32 0.50 -11.34 25.05
N ASP A 33 0.96 -12.50 25.53
CA ASP A 33 2.22 -12.57 26.28
C ASP A 33 3.40 -12.02 25.46
N SER A 34 4.19 -11.16 26.09
CA SER A 34 5.48 -10.69 25.63
C SER A 34 6.42 -11.79 25.11
N MET A 35 6.38 -12.98 25.73
CA MET A 35 7.25 -14.13 25.45
C MET A 35 6.86 -14.86 24.16
N ASP A 36 5.58 -14.81 23.76
CA ASP A 36 5.12 -15.49 22.55
C ASP A 36 5.68 -14.80 21.30
N LYS A 37 6.41 -15.56 20.48
CA LYS A 37 6.88 -15.08 19.18
C LYS A 37 5.70 -14.98 18.21
N MET A 38 5.30 -13.76 17.86
CA MET A 38 4.28 -13.47 16.87
C MET A 38 4.91 -13.40 15.47
N GLU A 39 4.21 -13.93 14.46
CA GLU A 39 4.44 -13.63 13.03
C GLU A 39 5.92 -13.50 12.61
N GLU A 40 6.43 -12.29 12.38
CA GLU A 40 7.81 -12.02 11.96
C GLU A 40 8.88 -12.42 12.98
N GLU A 41 8.58 -12.46 14.28
CA GLU A 41 9.53 -12.84 15.34
C GLU A 41 9.90 -14.33 15.33
N LYS A 42 9.13 -15.14 14.59
CA LYS A 42 9.41 -16.55 14.31
C LYS A 42 10.54 -16.72 13.27
N LEU A 43 10.91 -15.66 12.55
CA LEU A 43 11.98 -15.68 11.55
C LEU A 43 13.34 -15.54 12.24
N ALA A 44 14.28 -16.44 11.94
CA ALA A 44 15.57 -16.53 12.64
C ALA A 44 16.45 -15.26 12.49
N TRP A 45 16.24 -14.46 11.45
CA TRP A 45 16.95 -13.21 11.18
C TRP A 45 16.24 -11.96 11.75
N TYR A 46 15.06 -12.09 12.37
CA TYR A 46 14.35 -10.92 12.92
C TYR A 46 15.07 -10.38 14.16
N SER A 47 15.64 -9.18 14.03
CA SER A 47 15.99 -8.31 15.16
C SER A 47 14.91 -7.23 15.30
N LYS A 48 14.35 -7.07 16.51
CA LYS A 48 13.30 -6.07 16.77
C LYS A 48 13.80 -4.65 16.49
N ASP A 49 15.07 -4.38 16.73
CA ASP A 49 15.66 -3.03 16.76
C ASP A 49 15.90 -2.47 15.34
N ASN A 50 16.09 -3.37 14.36
CA ASN A 50 16.21 -3.05 12.95
C ASN A 50 14.90 -2.51 12.32
N PHE A 51 13.78 -2.47 13.05
CA PHE A 51 12.48 -1.98 12.55
C PHE A 51 11.99 -0.74 13.29
N PHE A 52 11.24 0.12 12.61
CA PHE A 52 10.53 1.23 13.25
C PHE A 52 9.34 0.70 14.11
N PRO A 53 9.12 1.19 15.34
CA PRO A 53 8.05 0.76 16.23
C PRO A 53 6.72 1.47 15.93
N VAL A 54 6.07 1.10 14.81
CA VAL A 54 4.77 1.69 14.40
C VAL A 54 3.62 1.21 15.29
N LYS A 55 2.77 2.13 15.72
CA LYS A 55 1.52 1.91 16.46
C LYS A 55 0.31 2.17 15.57
N ILE A 56 -0.79 1.44 15.80
CA ILE A 56 -2.07 1.76 15.15
C ILE A 56 -2.56 3.11 15.70
N GLY A 57 -2.94 4.02 14.80
CA GLY A 57 -3.24 5.42 15.10
C GLY A 57 -2.12 6.41 14.79
N ASP A 58 -0.85 6.00 14.63
CA ASP A 58 0.30 6.88 14.35
C ASP A 58 0.09 7.73 13.09
N VAL A 59 0.52 9.00 13.07
CA VAL A 59 0.35 9.90 11.91
C VAL A 59 1.69 10.38 11.35
N PHE A 60 2.16 9.76 10.26
CA PHE A 60 3.42 10.14 9.61
C PHE A 60 3.26 11.36 8.69
N HIS A 61 4.22 12.30 8.75
CA HIS A 61 4.23 13.54 7.97
C HIS A 61 2.95 14.40 8.07
N SER A 62 2.23 14.30 9.21
CA SER A 62 0.89 14.89 9.41
C SER A 62 -0.16 14.43 8.37
N LYS A 63 0.17 13.45 7.54
CA LYS A 63 -0.57 13.06 6.33
C LYS A 63 -1.09 11.64 6.47
N TYR A 64 -0.24 10.70 6.86
CA TYR A 64 -0.51 9.26 6.77
C TYR A 64 -0.83 8.67 8.15
N GLN A 65 -2.12 8.58 8.51
CA GLN A 65 -2.56 7.93 9.75
C GLN A 65 -2.65 6.42 9.60
N VAL A 66 -1.97 5.65 10.45
CA VAL A 66 -2.00 4.19 10.49
C VAL A 66 -3.35 3.64 10.97
N VAL A 67 -3.94 2.72 10.20
CA VAL A 67 -5.26 2.12 10.49
C VAL A 67 -5.25 0.57 10.55
N GLY A 68 -4.07 -0.06 10.61
CA GLY A 68 -3.91 -1.51 10.85
C GLY A 68 -2.71 -2.14 10.15
N LYS A 69 -2.29 -3.33 10.61
CA LYS A 69 -1.17 -4.11 10.03
C LYS A 69 -1.69 -5.05 8.94
N LEU A 70 -1.13 -4.94 7.74
CA LEU A 70 -1.52 -5.73 6.57
C LEU A 70 -0.60 -6.93 6.29
N GLY A 71 0.59 -6.96 6.88
CA GLY A 71 1.50 -8.09 6.75
C GLY A 71 2.95 -7.80 7.08
N TYR A 72 3.73 -8.86 6.91
CA TYR A 72 5.20 -8.93 6.94
C TYR A 72 5.64 -9.81 5.75
N GLY A 73 6.92 -9.74 5.35
CA GLY A 73 7.37 -10.35 4.09
C GLY A 73 7.26 -9.39 2.88
N GLY A 74 7.20 -9.91 1.66
CA GLY A 74 7.24 -9.07 0.45
C GLY A 74 5.93 -8.33 0.10
N TYR A 75 4.81 -8.76 0.67
CA TYR A 75 3.46 -8.44 0.19
C TYR A 75 2.95 -7.05 0.57
N SER A 76 3.53 -6.00 -0.01
CA SER A 76 2.93 -4.66 0.13
C SER A 76 1.63 -4.61 -0.66
N THR A 77 0.50 -4.23 -0.06
CA THR A 77 -0.75 -4.04 -0.82
C THR A 77 -1.54 -2.80 -0.41
N ARG A 78 -1.63 -1.90 -1.40
CA ARG A 78 -2.14 -0.46 -1.54
C ARG A 78 -4.65 0.41 -3.02
N PHE A 79 -5.18 1.65 -3.28
CA PHE A 79 -6.11 2.02 -4.36
C PHE A 79 -5.66 3.27 -5.12
N LYS A 80 -6.49 3.57 -6.13
CA LYS A 80 -6.58 4.74 -7.01
C LYS A 80 -6.02 6.07 -6.53
N VAL A 81 -5.57 6.80 -7.54
CA VAL A 81 -5.83 8.24 -7.72
C VAL A 81 -6.39 8.43 -9.14
N ASN A 82 -7.36 9.33 -9.31
CA ASN A 82 -7.72 9.97 -10.59
C ASN A 82 -8.56 11.24 -10.27
N PRO A 83 -8.76 12.21 -11.19
CA PRO A 83 -8.52 12.14 -12.64
C PRO A 83 -7.40 13.06 -13.15
N PHE A 84 -6.74 12.65 -14.25
CA PHE A 84 -6.61 13.53 -15.43
C PHE A 84 -6.42 12.74 -16.73
N HIS A 85 -7.48 12.65 -17.52
CA HIS A 85 -7.49 12.45 -18.97
C HIS A 85 -8.73 13.18 -19.50
N ASP A 86 -8.64 13.77 -20.69
CA ASP A 86 -9.60 14.79 -21.14
C ASP A 86 -11.03 14.30 -21.30
N CYS A 87 -11.96 14.98 -20.63
CA CYS A 87 -13.40 14.91 -20.92
C CYS A 87 -14.08 16.21 -20.44
N ALA A 88 -14.03 17.23 -21.28
CA ALA A 88 -14.53 18.58 -20.99
C ALA A 88 -16.07 18.70 -21.14
N SER A 89 -16.84 17.88 -20.42
CA SER A 89 -18.31 17.83 -20.58
C SER A 89 -19.10 17.31 -19.37
N LEU A 90 -18.69 17.63 -18.12
CA LEU A 90 -19.50 17.37 -16.92
C LEU A 90 -19.59 18.62 -16.03
N GLY A 91 -20.80 18.92 -15.55
CA GLY A 91 -21.13 20.19 -14.90
C GLY A 91 -20.57 20.34 -13.48
N GLU A 92 -20.19 21.57 -13.13
CA GLU A 92 -19.51 21.97 -11.89
C GLU A 92 -20.23 21.50 -10.60
N ARG A 93 -21.55 21.29 -10.67
CA ARG A 93 -22.41 20.99 -9.51
C ARG A 93 -22.23 19.57 -8.94
N GLU A 94 -21.73 18.61 -9.72
CA GLU A 94 -21.47 17.23 -9.24
C GLU A 94 -20.07 17.02 -8.66
N LEU A 95 -19.10 17.89 -8.97
CA LEU A 95 -17.75 17.80 -8.44
C LEU A 95 -17.70 18.05 -6.92
N SER A 96 -18.60 18.88 -6.39
CA SER A 96 -18.57 19.33 -4.99
C SER A 96 -18.70 18.22 -3.93
N ASN A 97 -19.27 17.05 -4.26
CA ASN A 97 -19.54 16.01 -3.25
C ASN A 97 -18.41 14.95 -3.16
N ARG A 98 -17.71 14.65 -4.26
CA ARG A 98 -16.62 13.64 -4.29
C ARG A 98 -15.31 14.11 -3.64
N TYR A 99 -15.14 15.41 -3.36
CA TYR A 99 -13.99 15.95 -2.63
C TYR A 99 -13.99 15.66 -1.11
N ARG A 100 -14.87 14.77 -0.63
CA ARG A 100 -15.11 14.52 0.80
C ARG A 100 -14.38 13.30 1.36
N GLU A 101 -14.19 12.27 0.54
CA GLU A 101 -13.74 10.93 0.93
C GLU A 101 -12.26 10.86 1.34
N HIS A 102 -11.95 9.87 2.18
CA HIS A 102 -10.58 9.49 2.54
C HIS A 102 -10.13 8.35 1.60
N VAL A 103 -8.87 8.35 1.18
CA VAL A 103 -8.29 7.31 0.29
C VAL A 103 -7.52 6.29 1.13
N TYR A 104 -7.45 5.01 0.75
CA TYR A 104 -6.62 4.05 1.49
C TYR A 104 -5.29 3.76 0.79
N VAL A 105 -4.21 3.82 1.56
CA VAL A 105 -2.83 3.55 1.11
C VAL A 105 -2.16 2.61 2.14
N THR A 106 -1.03 1.93 1.88
CA THR A 106 -0.44 0.92 2.82
C THR A 106 1.08 0.99 2.98
N LEU A 107 1.50 1.90 3.84
CA LEU A 107 2.86 2.29 4.20
C LEU A 107 3.83 1.08 4.28
N LYS A 108 4.82 1.04 3.37
CA LYS A 108 5.91 0.05 3.33
C LYS A 108 7.09 0.66 4.08
N LEU A 109 7.32 0.20 5.30
CA LEU A 109 8.48 0.62 6.11
C LEU A 109 9.59 -0.41 6.01
N TYR A 110 10.78 0.06 5.64
CA TYR A 110 11.96 -0.77 5.52
C TYR A 110 12.68 -0.92 6.86
N GLU A 111 13.61 -1.87 6.90
CA GLU A 111 14.59 -1.94 7.99
C GLU A 111 15.53 -0.73 7.95
N LEU A 112 16.20 -0.49 9.09
CA LEU A 112 17.18 0.55 9.31
C LEU A 112 18.27 0.54 8.22
N ASP A 113 18.60 1.73 7.69
CA ASP A 113 19.68 2.00 6.73
C ASP A 113 19.74 1.02 5.53
N SER A 114 18.57 0.54 5.08
CA SER A 114 18.55 -0.62 4.18
C SER A 114 18.81 -0.29 2.70
N ALA A 115 19.98 -0.70 2.21
CA ALA A 115 20.38 -0.61 0.81
C ALA A 115 19.43 -1.33 -0.20
N HIS A 116 18.57 -2.26 0.23
CA HIS A 116 17.52 -2.80 -0.65
C HIS A 116 16.40 -1.79 -0.90
N ALA A 117 16.10 -0.92 0.07
CA ALA A 117 15.14 0.16 -0.10
C ALA A 117 15.63 1.18 -1.12
N GLU A 118 16.92 1.49 -1.08
CA GLU A 118 17.58 2.44 -1.98
C GLU A 118 17.53 1.94 -3.43
N ARG A 119 17.91 0.68 -3.69
CA ARG A 119 17.75 0.04 -5.00
C ARG A 119 16.30 0.03 -5.51
N GLU A 120 15.33 -0.24 -4.64
CA GLU A 120 13.91 -0.20 -5.02
C GLU A 120 13.45 1.22 -5.35
N ILE A 121 13.92 2.24 -4.61
CA ILE A 121 13.66 3.66 -4.86
C ILE A 121 14.29 4.11 -6.20
N GLU A 122 15.54 3.73 -6.48
CA GLU A 122 16.24 4.05 -7.73
C GLU A 122 15.46 3.53 -8.95
N VAL A 123 14.94 2.32 -8.86
CA VAL A 123 14.16 1.68 -9.92
C VAL A 123 12.79 2.33 -10.09
N TYR A 124 12.09 2.70 -9.00
CA TYR A 124 10.84 3.47 -9.13
C TYR A 124 11.07 4.87 -9.72
N GLU A 125 12.17 5.55 -9.37
CA GLU A 125 12.51 6.83 -10.00
C GLU A 125 12.97 6.67 -11.46
N HIS A 126 13.56 5.52 -11.83
CA HIS A 126 13.85 5.19 -13.23
C HIS A 126 12.57 5.00 -14.03
N LEU A 127 11.68 4.10 -13.59
CA LEU A 127 10.39 3.85 -14.23
C LEU A 127 9.56 5.14 -14.38
N LYS A 128 9.60 6.03 -13.38
CA LYS A 128 8.91 7.33 -13.39
C LYS A 128 9.49 8.36 -14.36
N ARG A 129 10.75 8.22 -14.81
CA ARG A 129 11.35 9.07 -15.86
C ARG A 129 10.97 8.62 -17.27
N LEU A 130 10.56 7.36 -17.45
CA LEU A 130 10.17 6.81 -18.74
C LEU A 130 8.83 7.39 -19.19
N LYS A 131 8.82 8.12 -20.31
CA LYS A 131 7.59 8.57 -20.99
C LYS A 131 7.12 7.49 -21.97
N SER A 132 6.65 6.37 -21.42
CA SER A 132 6.16 5.23 -22.16
C SER A 132 4.66 5.32 -22.43
N CYS A 133 4.21 4.82 -23.59
CA CYS A 133 2.81 4.53 -23.89
C CYS A 133 2.51 3.02 -23.90
N HIS A 134 3.45 2.18 -23.46
CA HIS A 134 3.32 0.72 -23.48
C HIS A 134 2.21 0.24 -22.55
N ALA A 135 1.36 -0.69 -23.01
CA ALA A 135 0.24 -1.21 -22.22
C ALA A 135 0.68 -1.88 -20.90
N GLY A 136 1.92 -2.40 -20.87
CA GLY A 136 2.54 -2.95 -19.66
C GLY A 136 2.81 -1.95 -18.54
N THR A 137 2.84 -0.64 -18.81
CA THR A 137 3.14 0.41 -17.81
C THR A 137 2.17 0.37 -16.62
N VAL A 138 0.87 0.23 -16.88
CA VAL A 138 -0.16 0.20 -15.82
C VAL A 138 -0.16 -1.11 -15.02
N LEU A 139 0.48 -2.15 -15.56
CA LEU A 139 0.59 -3.49 -14.97
C LEU A 139 1.87 -3.67 -14.15
N VAL A 140 2.78 -2.70 -14.18
CA VAL A 140 3.88 -2.56 -13.22
C VAL A 140 3.47 -1.58 -12.14
N ARG A 141 3.68 -1.95 -10.87
CA ARG A 141 3.34 -1.09 -9.76
C ARG A 141 4.18 0.20 -9.73
N THR A 142 3.55 1.32 -9.38
CA THR A 142 4.18 2.64 -9.26
C THR A 142 4.37 3.09 -7.80
N VAL A 143 5.13 4.17 -7.57
CA VAL A 143 5.19 4.89 -6.29
C VAL A 143 4.50 6.25 -6.42
N LEU A 144 3.59 6.53 -5.48
CA LEU A 144 2.87 7.79 -5.26
C LEU A 144 3.67 8.81 -4.44
N ASP A 145 4.40 8.36 -3.40
CA ASP A 145 5.13 9.22 -2.45
C ASP A 145 6.25 8.43 -1.73
N LYS A 146 7.27 9.11 -1.20
CA LYS A 146 8.38 8.49 -0.45
C LYS A 146 8.94 9.42 0.61
N PHE A 147 9.37 8.87 1.74
CA PHE A 147 10.00 9.64 2.81
C PHE A 147 10.90 8.79 3.71
N GLN A 148 11.69 9.46 4.56
CA GLN A 148 12.47 8.83 5.62
C GLN A 148 11.81 9.11 6.99
N LEU A 149 11.96 8.17 7.92
CA LEU A 149 11.83 8.39 9.36
C LEU A 149 13.21 8.24 9.99
N ARG A 150 13.49 8.94 11.10
CA ARG A 150 14.75 8.79 11.85
C ARG A 150 14.61 7.82 13.02
N SER A 151 15.73 7.26 13.46
CA SER A 151 15.85 6.64 14.78
C SER A 151 15.65 7.66 15.92
N THR A 152 15.46 7.19 17.15
CA THR A 152 15.20 8.04 18.33
C THR A 152 16.38 8.93 18.73
N ASP A 153 17.61 8.49 18.44
CA ASP A 153 18.87 9.23 18.56
C ASP A 153 19.22 10.03 17.29
N GLY A 154 18.47 9.85 16.20
CA GLY A 154 18.60 10.58 14.94
C GLY A 154 19.74 10.16 14.02
N SER A 155 20.59 9.21 14.46
CA SER A 155 21.80 8.74 13.76
C SER A 155 21.49 7.96 12.47
N HIS A 156 20.42 7.16 12.49
CA HIS A 156 20.04 6.23 11.44
C HIS A 156 18.66 6.59 10.84
N PHE A 157 18.30 5.99 9.70
CA PHE A 157 17.02 6.23 9.02
C PHE A 157 16.30 4.95 8.55
N TYR A 158 14.97 4.99 8.61
CA TYR A 158 14.08 4.00 8.02
C TYR A 158 13.49 4.60 6.74
N GLN A 159 13.74 3.98 5.59
CA GLN A 159 13.07 4.36 4.34
C GLN A 159 11.60 3.96 4.37
N CYS A 160 10.74 4.73 3.69
CA CYS A 160 9.31 4.49 3.63
C CYS A 160 8.74 4.78 2.23
N LEU A 161 8.02 3.81 1.66
CA LEU A 161 7.40 3.91 0.33
C LEU A 161 5.87 3.87 0.33
N ILE A 162 5.31 4.71 -0.54
CA ILE A 162 3.87 4.88 -0.74
C ILE A 162 3.50 4.57 -2.21
N HIS A 163 2.82 3.45 -2.49
CA HIS A 163 2.36 2.96 -3.82
C HIS A 163 0.81 2.99 -3.93
N PRO A 164 0.14 2.61 -5.04
CA PRO A 164 -1.30 2.29 -5.03
C PRO A 164 -1.54 0.85 -4.54
N PRO A 165 -2.48 0.57 -3.61
CA PRO A 165 -3.12 -1.22 -3.48
C PRO A 165 -3.72 -1.94 -4.68
N LEU A 166 -3.87 -3.21 -4.32
CA LEU A 166 -4.04 -4.46 -5.02
C LEU A 166 -4.52 -5.39 -3.86
N GLY A 167 -5.25 -6.46 -4.13
CA GLY A 167 -5.89 -7.29 -3.12
C GLY A 167 -4.97 -8.42 -2.64
N MET A 168 -5.38 -9.65 -2.92
CA MET A 168 -4.60 -10.84 -2.63
C MET A 168 -3.59 -11.15 -3.74
N SER A 169 -2.54 -11.89 -3.38
CA SER A 169 -1.57 -12.48 -4.31
C SER A 169 -2.20 -13.58 -5.16
N LEU A 170 -1.57 -13.93 -6.29
CA LEU A 170 -1.93 -15.15 -7.01
C LEU A 170 -1.74 -16.41 -6.14
N PHE A 171 -0.74 -16.44 -5.25
CA PHE A 171 -0.58 -17.52 -4.27
C PHE A 171 -1.83 -17.70 -3.40
N GLU A 172 -2.40 -16.61 -2.88
CA GLU A 172 -3.62 -16.64 -2.07
C GLU A 172 -4.86 -16.99 -2.89
N LEU A 173 -5.01 -16.43 -4.10
CA LEU A 173 -6.11 -16.78 -5.01
C LEU A 173 -6.06 -18.28 -5.35
N ARG A 174 -4.88 -18.80 -5.74
CA ARG A 174 -4.68 -20.21 -6.05
C ARG A 174 -5.00 -21.12 -4.87
N ASN A 175 -4.61 -20.75 -3.64
CA ASN A 175 -4.93 -21.52 -2.45
C ASN A 175 -6.44 -21.57 -2.13
N ARG A 176 -7.24 -20.63 -2.65
CA ARG A 176 -8.72 -20.65 -2.54
C ARG A 176 -9.36 -21.51 -3.63
N CYS A 177 -8.76 -21.59 -4.83
CA CYS A 177 -9.30 -22.35 -5.95
C CYS A 177 -9.45 -23.86 -5.65
N PRO A 178 -10.46 -24.55 -6.21
CA PRO A 178 -10.60 -26.01 -6.09
C PRO A 178 -9.31 -26.74 -6.46
N ARG A 179 -8.90 -27.72 -5.64
CA ARG A 179 -7.66 -28.49 -5.78
C ARG A 179 -6.35 -27.66 -5.80
N LYS A 180 -6.40 -26.37 -5.45
CA LYS A 180 -5.28 -25.41 -5.46
C LYS A 180 -4.61 -25.20 -6.84
N VAL A 181 -5.42 -25.22 -7.89
CA VAL A 181 -5.00 -24.99 -9.29
C VAL A 181 -5.87 -23.89 -9.91
N PHE A 182 -5.28 -23.02 -10.73
CA PHE A 182 -6.05 -22.02 -11.48
C PHE A 182 -6.83 -22.66 -12.63
N PRO A 183 -8.12 -22.32 -12.81
CA PRO A 183 -8.83 -22.69 -14.02
C PRO A 183 -8.32 -21.85 -15.21
N GLU A 184 -8.33 -22.45 -16.40
CA GLU A 184 -7.68 -21.92 -17.61
C GLU A 184 -8.15 -20.51 -17.99
N ASN A 185 -9.44 -20.22 -17.78
CA ASN A 185 -10.10 -18.95 -18.04
C ASN A 185 -9.65 -17.80 -17.11
N LEU A 186 -8.99 -18.10 -15.99
CA LEU A 186 -8.32 -17.11 -15.14
C LEU A 186 -6.81 -17.09 -15.41
N LEU A 187 -6.21 -18.25 -15.67
CA LEU A 187 -4.78 -18.36 -15.95
C LEU A 187 -4.38 -17.62 -17.23
N LYS A 188 -5.12 -17.77 -18.34
CA LYS A 188 -4.83 -17.11 -19.62
C LYS A 188 -4.77 -15.56 -19.52
N PRO A 189 -5.80 -14.84 -19.05
CA PRO A 189 -5.71 -13.38 -18.92
C PRO A 189 -4.66 -12.95 -17.89
N THR A 190 -4.46 -13.71 -16.82
CA THR A 190 -3.40 -13.44 -15.83
C THR A 190 -2.00 -13.51 -16.46
N LEU A 191 -1.73 -14.51 -17.29
CA LEU A 191 -0.46 -14.64 -18.02
C LEU A 191 -0.28 -13.51 -19.04
N ILE A 192 -1.33 -13.07 -19.73
CA ILE A 192 -1.27 -11.92 -20.65
C ILE A 192 -0.86 -10.66 -19.88
N HIS A 193 -1.45 -10.39 -18.71
CA HIS A 193 -1.05 -9.24 -17.88
C HIS A 193 0.41 -9.31 -17.43
N ILE A 194 0.87 -10.49 -16.97
CA ILE A 194 2.28 -10.69 -16.56
C ILE A 194 3.23 -10.49 -17.74
N LEU A 195 2.92 -11.04 -18.91
CA LEU A 195 3.76 -10.92 -20.10
C LEU A 195 3.85 -9.47 -20.59
N LEU A 196 2.73 -8.73 -20.67
CA LEU A 196 2.73 -7.31 -21.03
C LEU A 196 3.57 -6.44 -20.07
N ALA A 197 3.50 -6.73 -18.76
CA ALA A 197 4.29 -6.05 -17.74
C ALA A 197 5.79 -6.36 -17.87
N LEU A 198 6.16 -7.62 -18.14
CA LEU A 198 7.55 -8.02 -18.40
C LEU A 198 8.10 -7.42 -19.70
N ASP A 199 7.28 -7.35 -20.75
CA ASP A 199 7.64 -6.78 -22.04
C ASP A 199 8.01 -5.28 -21.89
N PHE A 200 7.17 -4.50 -21.20
CA PHE A 200 7.51 -3.13 -20.79
C PHE A 200 8.84 -3.06 -20.00
N LEU A 201 8.97 -3.91 -18.97
CA LEU A 201 10.15 -3.93 -18.09
C LEU A 201 11.45 -4.22 -18.87
N HIS A 202 11.42 -5.15 -19.82
CA HIS A 202 12.62 -5.55 -20.55
C HIS A 202 12.89 -4.65 -21.78
N ALA A 203 11.87 -4.40 -22.61
CA ALA A 203 12.02 -3.72 -23.91
C ALA A 203 12.21 -2.21 -23.80
N GLU A 204 11.51 -1.55 -22.87
CA GLU A 204 11.58 -0.07 -22.71
C GLU A 204 12.26 0.38 -21.43
N ALA A 205 12.05 -0.32 -20.30
CA ALA A 205 12.69 0.07 -19.04
C ALA A 205 14.10 -0.50 -18.84
N HIS A 206 14.43 -1.60 -19.53
CA HIS A 206 15.67 -2.38 -19.36
C HIS A 206 15.91 -2.84 -17.90
N VAL A 207 14.84 -3.17 -17.18
CA VAL A 207 14.83 -3.64 -15.79
C VAL A 207 14.45 -5.11 -15.74
N ILE A 208 15.33 -5.96 -15.21
CA ILE A 208 15.01 -7.37 -14.93
C ILE A 208 14.38 -7.48 -13.53
N HIS A 209 13.24 -8.15 -13.41
CA HIS A 209 12.50 -8.25 -12.13
C HIS A 209 13.22 -9.09 -11.05
N THR A 210 13.99 -10.11 -11.46
CA THR A 210 14.72 -11.09 -10.60
C THR A 210 13.87 -12.02 -9.73
N ASP A 211 12.81 -11.56 -9.04
CA ASP A 211 12.02 -12.37 -8.08
C ASP A 211 10.60 -12.72 -8.59
N LEU A 212 10.43 -13.09 -9.88
CA LEU A 212 9.10 -13.30 -10.48
C LEU A 212 8.45 -14.61 -9.99
N GLN A 213 7.34 -14.52 -9.26
CA GLN A 213 6.56 -15.67 -8.77
C GLN A 213 5.13 -15.30 -8.36
N GLU A 214 4.25 -16.28 -8.18
CA GLU A 214 2.83 -16.10 -7.79
C GLU A 214 2.60 -15.27 -6.51
N LYS A 215 3.62 -15.16 -5.66
CA LYS A 215 3.59 -14.38 -4.42
C LYS A 215 3.79 -12.87 -4.65
N ASN A 216 4.44 -12.49 -5.76
CA ASN A 216 4.78 -11.11 -6.13
C ASN A 216 3.87 -10.54 -7.25
N ILE A 217 2.93 -11.35 -7.74
CA ILE A 217 1.84 -10.90 -8.60
C ILE A 217 0.60 -10.72 -7.74
N MET A 218 0.06 -9.51 -7.69
CA MET A 218 -1.14 -9.18 -6.92
C MET A 218 -2.26 -8.73 -7.85
N LEU A 219 -3.49 -9.14 -7.55
CA LEU A 219 -4.68 -8.70 -8.30
C LEU A 219 -4.99 -7.25 -7.95
N ASN A 220 -5.33 -6.39 -8.91
CA ASN A 220 -5.95 -5.10 -8.59
C ASN A 220 -7.27 -5.33 -7.81
N ILE A 221 -7.63 -4.42 -6.91
CA ILE A 221 -8.94 -4.45 -6.24
C ILE A 221 -9.93 -3.64 -7.09
N GLU A 222 -11.16 -4.11 -7.22
CA GLU A 222 -12.26 -3.41 -7.91
C GLU A 222 -13.29 -2.81 -6.94
N ASP A 223 -13.50 -3.46 -5.80
CA ASP A 223 -14.45 -3.08 -4.74
C ASP A 223 -13.71 -2.30 -3.63
N GLU A 224 -13.90 -0.98 -3.58
CA GLU A 224 -13.29 -0.12 -2.56
C GLU A 224 -13.88 -0.33 -1.15
N SER A 225 -15.02 -1.04 -1.00
CA SER A 225 -15.61 -1.28 0.32
C SER A 225 -14.70 -2.09 1.23
N ILE A 226 -13.91 -3.04 0.71
CA ILE A 226 -13.09 -3.93 1.54
C ILE A 226 -12.03 -3.20 2.38
N LEU A 227 -11.73 -1.94 2.03
CA LEU A 227 -10.82 -1.05 2.75
C LEU A 227 -11.52 -0.36 3.93
N VAL A 228 -12.77 0.08 3.72
CA VAL A 228 -13.65 0.63 4.75
C VAL A 228 -14.02 -0.48 5.73
N ASP A 229 -14.44 -1.64 5.21
CA ASP A 229 -14.72 -2.85 5.97
C ASP A 229 -13.48 -3.27 6.82
N PHE A 230 -12.24 -3.06 6.31
CA PHE A 230 -11.01 -3.31 7.08
C PHE A 230 -10.80 -2.31 8.21
N GLU A 231 -10.94 -1.00 7.94
CA GLU A 231 -10.76 0.05 8.97
C GLU A 231 -11.84 -0.06 10.05
N GLU A 232 -13.10 -0.28 9.68
CA GLU A 232 -14.20 -0.51 10.62
C GLU A 232 -14.03 -1.81 11.40
N ALA A 233 -13.46 -2.87 10.81
CA ALA A 233 -13.10 -4.09 11.54
C ALA A 233 -11.94 -3.87 12.55
N GLU A 234 -10.99 -2.98 12.27
CA GLU A 234 -9.93 -2.61 13.21
C GLU A 234 -10.44 -1.69 14.33
N ILE A 235 -11.45 -0.85 14.07
CA ILE A 235 -12.11 -0.03 15.10
C ILE A 235 -13.02 -0.87 15.99
N SER A 236 -13.81 -1.79 15.42
CA SER A 236 -14.83 -2.57 16.15
C SER A 236 -14.30 -3.84 16.82
N ASN A 237 -13.24 -4.44 16.28
CA ASN A 237 -12.60 -5.65 16.80
C ASN A 237 -11.07 -5.56 16.60
N PRO A 238 -10.35 -4.75 17.40
CA PRO A 238 -8.96 -4.39 17.11
C PRO A 238 -8.00 -5.58 17.21
N SER A 239 -6.94 -5.52 16.41
CA SER A 239 -5.99 -6.61 16.20
C SER A 239 -5.30 -6.98 17.51
N PRO A 240 -5.30 -8.28 17.91
CA PRO A 240 -4.51 -8.75 19.03
C PRO A 240 -3.03 -8.35 18.89
N HIS A 241 -2.44 -7.88 19.97
CA HIS A 241 -1.11 -7.29 19.99
C HIS A 241 -0.35 -7.64 21.27
N LYS A 242 0.97 -7.49 21.24
CA LYS A 242 1.80 -7.49 22.45
C LYS A 242 2.62 -6.22 22.56
N VAL A 243 3.03 -5.91 23.78
CA VAL A 243 3.89 -4.76 24.10
C VAL A 243 5.23 -5.28 24.64
N VAL A 244 6.34 -4.77 24.10
CA VAL A 244 7.70 -5.16 24.49
C VAL A 244 8.51 -3.88 24.69
N GLY A 245 8.54 -3.39 25.94
CA GLY A 245 9.06 -2.06 26.26
C GLY A 245 8.12 -0.97 25.76
N ASP A 246 8.66 -0.02 25.00
CA ASP A 246 7.91 1.06 24.33
C ASP A 246 7.20 0.61 23.04
N ARG A 247 7.55 -0.58 22.52
CA ARG A 247 7.18 -1.09 21.19
C ARG A 247 5.89 -1.91 21.25
N ALA A 248 4.98 -1.68 20.30
CA ALA A 248 3.84 -2.56 20.07
C ALA A 248 4.07 -3.44 18.84
N ILE A 249 3.62 -4.71 18.89
CA ILE A 249 3.63 -5.64 17.76
C ILE A 249 2.23 -6.22 17.63
N TYR A 250 1.57 -5.94 16.51
CA TYR A 250 0.20 -6.37 16.20
C TYR A 250 0.23 -7.64 15.34
N TYR A 251 -0.80 -8.49 15.44
CA TYR A 251 -1.09 -9.51 14.43
C TYR A 251 -1.50 -8.86 13.09
N THR A 252 -1.34 -9.60 12.01
CA THR A 252 -1.79 -9.18 10.68
C THR A 252 -3.29 -9.39 10.52
N ARG A 253 -4.04 -8.30 10.25
CA ARG A 253 -5.42 -8.42 9.77
C ARG A 253 -5.40 -8.70 8.28
N LYS A 254 -6.21 -9.66 7.83
CA LYS A 254 -6.44 -9.93 6.41
C LYS A 254 -7.56 -9.02 5.89
N MET A 255 -7.43 -8.54 4.66
CA MET A 255 -8.53 -7.85 3.99
C MET A 255 -9.73 -8.78 3.81
N SER A 256 -10.92 -8.19 3.90
CA SER A 256 -12.16 -8.81 3.46
C SER A 256 -12.08 -9.21 1.99
N ILE A 257 -12.89 -10.19 1.63
CA ILE A 257 -13.04 -10.63 0.24
C ILE A 257 -14.03 -9.66 -0.43
N PRO A 258 -13.83 -9.22 -1.69
CA PRO A 258 -14.85 -8.49 -2.41
C PRO A 258 -16.16 -9.29 -2.47
N LYS A 259 -17.30 -8.63 -2.26
CA LYS A 259 -18.62 -9.32 -2.15
C LYS A 259 -19.01 -10.08 -3.43
N SER A 260 -18.40 -9.73 -4.57
CA SER A 260 -18.49 -10.45 -5.86
C SER A 260 -17.80 -11.84 -5.87
N MET A 261 -16.94 -12.13 -4.89
CA MET A 261 -16.19 -13.39 -4.75
C MET A 261 -16.61 -14.23 -3.52
N ASP A 262 -17.42 -13.69 -2.61
CA ASP A 262 -17.93 -14.42 -1.43
C ASP A 262 -19.03 -15.46 -1.75
N ALA A 263 -19.65 -15.37 -2.92
CA ALA A 263 -20.64 -16.36 -3.35
C ALA A 263 -19.98 -17.75 -3.55
N PRO A 264 -20.59 -18.85 -3.05
CA PRO A 264 -19.98 -20.18 -3.04
C PRO A 264 -19.85 -20.78 -4.45
N TYR A 265 -18.75 -20.45 -5.14
CA TYR A 265 -18.32 -20.99 -6.44
C TYR A 265 -19.40 -21.09 -7.53
N SER A 266 -20.30 -20.09 -7.58
CA SER A 266 -20.99 -19.75 -8.82
C SER A 266 -19.93 -19.44 -9.89
N GLN A 267 -19.75 -20.35 -10.85
CA GLN A 267 -18.68 -20.29 -11.85
C GLN A 267 -18.82 -19.13 -12.85
N THR A 268 -19.81 -18.25 -12.66
CA THR A 268 -20.14 -17.15 -13.56
C THR A 268 -19.82 -15.79 -12.93
N SER A 269 -20.23 -15.53 -11.67
CA SER A 269 -20.02 -14.22 -11.02
C SER A 269 -18.55 -13.98 -10.67
N ALA A 270 -17.94 -14.89 -9.91
CA ALA A 270 -16.51 -14.80 -9.56
C ALA A 270 -15.61 -14.85 -10.81
N ARG A 271 -16.03 -15.56 -11.86
CA ARG A 271 -15.39 -15.61 -13.18
C ARG A 271 -15.42 -14.27 -13.92
N LEU A 272 -16.53 -13.53 -13.84
CA LEU A 272 -16.69 -12.22 -14.48
C LEU A 272 -15.92 -11.12 -13.72
N ALA A 273 -15.79 -11.22 -12.40
CA ALA A 273 -14.92 -10.34 -11.61
C ALA A 273 -13.43 -10.64 -11.86
N LEU A 274 -12.97 -11.85 -11.55
CA LEU A 274 -11.55 -12.23 -11.68
C LEU A 274 -11.04 -12.23 -13.14
N GLY A 275 -11.92 -12.32 -14.13
CA GLY A 275 -11.59 -12.15 -15.55
C GLY A 275 -11.43 -10.69 -16.00
N ARG A 276 -11.78 -9.72 -15.14
CA ARG A 276 -11.58 -8.27 -15.35
C ARG A 276 -10.45 -7.71 -14.48
N SER A 277 -10.18 -8.33 -13.34
CA SER A 277 -9.13 -7.90 -12.41
C SER A 277 -7.74 -7.99 -13.06
N GLN A 278 -7.08 -6.84 -13.21
CA GLN A 278 -5.71 -6.77 -13.73
C GLN A 278 -4.73 -7.37 -12.72
N ALA A 279 -3.71 -8.08 -13.20
CA ALA A 279 -2.68 -8.70 -12.36
C ALA A 279 -1.38 -7.91 -12.48
N HIS A 280 -0.90 -7.32 -11.37
CA HIS A 280 0.21 -6.38 -11.39
C HIS A 280 1.49 -6.99 -10.81
N ILE A 281 2.63 -6.69 -11.45
CA ILE A 281 3.96 -7.05 -10.96
C ILE A 281 4.37 -6.09 -9.84
N VAL A 282 4.72 -6.64 -8.67
CA VAL A 282 5.25 -5.89 -7.53
C VAL A 282 6.76 -6.05 -7.48
N MET A 283 7.46 -5.01 -7.97
CA MET A 283 8.93 -4.94 -7.99
C MET A 283 9.54 -5.28 -6.62
N MET A 284 10.37 -6.32 -6.55
CA MET A 284 11.15 -6.64 -5.35
C MET A 284 12.54 -7.20 -5.66
N TYR A 285 13.55 -6.60 -5.04
CA TYR A 285 14.96 -6.94 -5.21
C TYR A 285 15.44 -7.97 -4.19
N ASN A 286 15.27 -9.24 -4.56
CA ASN A 286 15.64 -10.40 -3.76
C ASN A 286 17.02 -10.94 -4.18
N HIS A 287 18.09 -10.41 -3.57
CA HIS A 287 19.42 -11.02 -3.60
C HIS A 287 19.76 -11.51 -2.19
N SER A 288 19.89 -12.83 -2.03
CA SER A 288 19.99 -13.56 -0.75
C SER A 288 18.73 -13.54 0.12
N CYS A 289 18.53 -14.59 0.92
CA CYS A 289 17.27 -14.93 1.59
C CYS A 289 16.97 -14.11 2.88
N THR A 290 17.10 -12.78 2.83
CA THR A 290 17.01 -11.91 4.03
C THR A 290 16.10 -10.69 3.85
N GLY A 291 15.29 -10.40 4.89
CA GLY A 291 14.77 -9.04 5.17
C GLY A 291 13.77 -8.42 4.17
N LEU A 292 12.49 -8.78 4.25
CA LEU A 292 11.38 -8.03 3.64
C LEU A 292 10.14 -8.02 4.55
N ARG A 293 9.30 -6.98 4.48
CA ARG A 293 9.27 -5.87 5.43
C ARG A 293 7.81 -5.51 5.80
N ARG A 294 7.59 -4.60 6.76
CA ARG A 294 6.28 -4.41 7.40
C ARG A 294 5.33 -3.50 6.60
N TYR A 295 4.04 -3.82 6.64
CA TYR A 295 2.98 -3.07 5.98
C TYR A 295 1.90 -2.59 6.93
N TYR A 296 1.60 -1.30 6.85
CA TYR A 296 0.59 -0.63 7.65
C TYR A 296 -0.36 0.13 6.73
N PHE A 297 -1.67 -0.09 6.78
CA PHE A 297 -2.60 0.80 6.09
C PHE A 297 -2.43 2.22 6.66
N ALA A 298 -2.43 3.22 5.79
CA ALA A 298 -2.46 4.62 6.12
C ALA A 298 -3.57 5.36 5.36
N CYS A 299 -4.26 6.27 6.05
CA CYS A 299 -5.27 7.18 5.53
C CYS A 299 -4.68 8.61 5.37
N PRO A 300 -4.95 9.36 4.29
CA PRO A 300 -4.52 10.73 4.09
C PRO A 300 -5.43 11.73 4.83
N GLY A 301 -4.96 12.20 5.98
CA GLY A 301 -5.30 13.53 6.46
C GLY A 301 -4.48 14.61 5.74
N MET A 302 -4.88 15.87 5.90
CA MET A 302 -4.10 17.09 5.61
C MET A 302 -3.42 17.17 4.21
N LYS A 303 -4.09 17.86 3.26
CA LYS A 303 -3.33 18.73 2.36
C LYS A 303 -3.07 20.06 3.08
N ARG A 304 -1.85 20.58 2.94
CA ARG A 304 -1.57 22.02 3.00
C ARG A 304 -1.73 22.57 1.59
#